data_AF-A0A3N5Z5H7-F1
#
_entry.id   AF-A0A3N5Z5H7-F1
#
_cell.length_a   1.000
_cell.length_b   1.000
_cell.length_c   1.000
_cell.angle_alpha   90.00
_cell.angle_beta   90.00
_cell.angle_gamma   90.00
#
_symmetry.space_group_name_H-M   'P 1'
#
loop_
_entity.id
_entity.type
_entity.pdbx_description
1 polymer ?
#
loop_
_entity_poly.entity_id
_entity_poly.type
_entity_poly.pdbx_seq_one_letter_code
_entity_poly.pdbx_strand_id
1 'polypeptide(L)'
;MDCARCGGVIPEGEAREHLGRTLCEDCYMDALSPAKTCDPWAVHSAKTFGKETGGRFDLTERQRWILKILEETGGAAPEHLIERLHISPMDLEREIACLRHMEKVRGEIREGQKFIRLW
;
A
#
# COMPACT_ATOMS: atom_id res chain seq x y z
N MET A 1 -4.05 14.74 -22.49
CA MET A 1 -4.88 15.22 -21.37
C MET A 1 -4.35 14.62 -20.09
N ASP A 2 -4.53 15.25 -18.94
CA ASP A 2 -3.91 14.77 -17.70
C ASP A 2 -4.91 13.98 -16.83
N CYS A 3 -4.42 12.94 -16.18
CA CYS A 3 -5.20 12.11 -15.28
C CYS A 3 -5.59 12.89 -14.03
N ALA A 4 -6.89 12.94 -13.72
CA ALA A 4 -7.41 13.66 -12.55
C ALA A 4 -6.95 13.08 -11.19
N ARG A 5 -6.33 11.90 -11.18
CA ARG A 5 -5.85 11.22 -9.96
C ARG A 5 -4.34 11.28 -9.80
N CYS A 6 -3.56 10.86 -10.80
CA CYS A 6 -2.09 10.86 -10.72
C CYS A 6 -1.41 12.08 -11.36
N GLY A 7 -2.15 12.90 -12.12
CA GLY A 7 -1.60 14.05 -12.86
C GLY A 7 -0.75 13.67 -14.08
N GLY A 8 -0.56 12.38 -14.36
CA GLY A 8 0.19 11.90 -15.52
C GLY A 8 -0.55 12.15 -16.84
N VAL A 9 0.22 12.28 -17.92
CA VAL A 9 -0.34 12.40 -19.28
C VAL A 9 -1.01 11.09 -19.67
N ILE A 10 -2.27 11.16 -20.07
CA ILE A 10 -3.04 10.01 -20.57
C ILE A 10 -2.74 9.83 -22.08
N PRO A 11 -2.27 8.64 -22.50
CA PRO A 11 -2.15 8.30 -23.91
C PRO A 11 -3.50 8.32 -24.65
N GLU A 12 -3.45 8.51 -25.97
CA GLU A 12 -4.67 8.50 -26.78
C GLU A 12 -5.39 7.15 -26.69
N GLY A 13 -6.70 7.16 -26.40
CA GLY A 13 -7.52 5.95 -26.26
C GLY A 13 -7.50 5.28 -24.87
N GLU A 14 -6.59 5.70 -23.97
CA GLU A 14 -6.48 5.15 -22.60
C GLU A 14 -7.28 5.93 -21.56
N ALA A 15 -7.98 6.98 -21.97
CA ALA A 15 -8.88 7.72 -21.09
C ALA A 15 -10.06 6.85 -20.64
N ARG A 16 -10.33 6.84 -19.33
CA ARG A 16 -11.48 6.17 -18.72
C ARG A 16 -12.25 7.17 -17.85
N GLU A 17 -13.57 7.10 -17.89
CA GLU A 17 -14.45 7.90 -17.02
C GLU A 17 -14.77 7.10 -15.76
N HIS A 18 -14.61 7.74 -14.59
CA HIS A 18 -15.01 7.17 -13.32
C HIS A 18 -15.49 8.26 -12.35
N LEU A 19 -16.75 8.19 -11.94
CA LEU A 19 -17.38 9.11 -10.99
C LEU A 19 -17.23 10.60 -11.38
N GLY A 20 -17.40 10.89 -12.66
CA GLY A 20 -17.30 12.23 -13.25
C GLY A 20 -15.87 12.72 -13.48
N ARG A 21 -14.85 11.86 -13.33
CA ARG A 21 -13.43 12.19 -13.53
C ARG A 21 -12.84 11.40 -14.67
N THR A 22 -11.92 12.00 -15.43
CA THR A 22 -11.12 11.27 -16.41
C THR A 22 -9.82 10.78 -15.78
N LEU A 23 -9.60 9.46 -15.86
CA LEU A 23 -8.43 8.77 -15.32
C LEU A 23 -7.66 8.09 -16.46
N CYS A 24 -6.35 7.89 -16.27
CA CYS A 24 -5.62 6.89 -17.04
C CYS A 24 -6.11 5.48 -16.68
N GLU A 25 -5.78 4.50 -17.53
CA GLU A 25 -6.18 3.11 -17.33
C GLU A 25 -5.74 2.54 -15.97
N ASP A 26 -4.50 2.77 -15.55
CA ASP A 26 -3.99 2.31 -14.26
C ASP A 26 -4.82 2.86 -13.08
N CYS A 27 -4.99 4.18 -13.03
CA CYS A 27 -5.77 4.83 -11.97
C CYS A 27 -7.24 4.40 -11.95
N TYR A 28 -7.79 4.06 -13.12
CA TYR A 28 -9.14 3.53 -13.27
C TYR A 28 -9.24 2.12 -12.69
N MET A 29 -8.32 1.23 -13.03
CA MET A 29 -8.28 -0.14 -12.49
C MET A 29 -8.13 -0.13 -10.96
N ASP A 30 -7.32 0.78 -10.43
CA ASP A 30 -7.15 0.96 -8.99
C ASP A 30 -8.37 1.50 -8.27
N ALA A 31 -9.18 2.32 -8.95
CA ALA A 31 -10.44 2.79 -8.40
C ALA A 31 -11.47 1.65 -8.32
N LEU A 32 -11.45 0.73 -9.28
CA LEU A 32 -12.33 -0.44 -9.31
C LEU A 32 -11.90 -1.55 -8.34
N SER A 33 -10.59 -1.72 -8.13
CA SER A 33 -10.03 -2.77 -7.29
C SER A 33 -8.99 -2.21 -6.31
N PRO A 34 -9.41 -1.43 -5.30
CA PRO A 34 -8.49 -0.86 -4.33
C PRO A 34 -7.80 -1.95 -3.50
N ALA A 35 -6.60 -1.65 -3.03
CA ALA A 35 -5.87 -2.54 -2.14
C ALA A 35 -6.63 -2.73 -0.82
N LYS A 36 -6.94 -3.98 -0.47
CA LYS A 36 -7.64 -4.30 0.78
C LYS A 36 -6.61 -4.61 1.85
N THR A 37 -6.42 -3.70 2.81
CA THR A 37 -5.48 -3.91 3.92
C THR A 37 -5.98 -4.93 4.95
N CYS A 38 -7.29 -5.17 5.00
CA CYS A 38 -7.93 -6.10 5.92
C CYS A 38 -8.65 -7.19 5.12
N ASP A 39 -7.87 -8.12 4.53
CA ASP A 39 -8.40 -9.29 3.83
C ASP A 39 -8.07 -10.59 4.59
N PRO A 40 -9.08 -11.24 5.22
CA PRO A 40 -8.87 -12.47 5.98
C PRO A 40 -8.32 -13.62 5.13
N TRP A 41 -8.68 -13.69 3.85
CA TRP A 41 -8.19 -14.73 2.96
C TRP A 41 -6.73 -14.51 2.63
N ALA A 42 -6.33 -13.27 2.32
CA ALA A 42 -4.94 -12.94 2.08
C ALA A 42 -4.04 -13.21 3.30
N VAL A 43 -4.52 -12.90 4.52
CA VAL A 43 -3.83 -13.26 5.78
C VAL A 43 -3.73 -14.77 5.93
N HIS A 44 -4.82 -15.51 5.71
CA HIS A 44 -4.82 -16.97 5.81
C HIS A 44 -3.84 -17.59 4.82
N SER A 45 -3.87 -17.18 3.55
CA SER A 45 -2.95 -17.65 2.52
C SER A 45 -1.50 -17.34 2.88
N ALA A 46 -1.18 -16.10 3.27
CA ALA A 46 0.17 -15.72 3.66
C ALA A 46 0.69 -16.57 4.85
N LYS A 47 -0.15 -16.84 5.84
CA LYS A 47 0.19 -17.74 6.96
C LYS A 47 0.43 -19.16 6.51
N THR A 48 -0.44 -19.70 5.66
CA THR A 48 -0.36 -21.09 5.20
C THR A 48 0.90 -21.32 4.39
N PHE A 49 1.18 -20.49 3.38
CA PHE A 49 2.39 -20.60 2.57
C PHE A 49 3.65 -20.19 3.34
N GLY A 50 3.54 -19.22 4.24
CA GLY A 50 4.66 -18.81 5.09
C GLY A 50 5.14 -19.91 6.04
N LYS A 51 4.30 -20.89 6.42
CA LYS A 51 4.75 -22.02 7.26
C LYS A 51 5.81 -22.86 6.56
N GLU A 52 5.70 -23.04 5.24
CA GLU A 52 6.64 -23.84 4.44
C GLU A 52 8.03 -23.20 4.39
N THR A 53 8.12 -21.88 4.54
CA THR A 53 9.36 -21.10 4.58
C THR A 53 9.80 -20.71 6.00
N GLY A 54 9.15 -21.23 7.04
CA GLY A 54 9.45 -20.87 8.44
C GLY A 54 9.10 -19.41 8.79
N GLY A 55 8.11 -18.82 8.13
CA GLY A 55 7.66 -17.44 8.32
C GLY A 55 8.53 -16.40 7.58
N ARG A 56 9.41 -16.85 6.69
CA ARG A 56 10.25 -15.99 5.85
C ARG A 56 9.51 -15.65 4.57
N PHE A 57 9.36 -14.35 4.31
CA PHE A 57 8.81 -13.85 3.07
C PHE A 57 9.92 -13.14 2.30
N ASP A 58 9.95 -13.34 0.99
CA ASP A 58 10.82 -12.58 0.10
C ASP A 58 10.23 -11.19 -0.09
N LEU A 59 10.68 -10.27 0.75
CA LEU A 59 10.23 -8.89 0.71
C LEU A 59 10.84 -8.16 -0.49
N THR A 60 10.13 -7.17 -1.02
CA THR A 60 10.73 -6.22 -1.96
C THR A 60 11.68 -5.27 -1.22
N GLU A 61 12.53 -4.55 -1.97
CA GLU A 61 13.41 -3.54 -1.37
C GLU A 61 12.60 -2.44 -0.68
N ARG A 62 11.52 -1.99 -1.31
CA ARG A 62 10.61 -1.00 -0.75
C ARG A 62 9.97 -1.47 0.56
N GLN A 63 9.53 -2.72 0.63
CA GLN A 63 8.96 -3.31 1.84
C GLN A 63 9.99 -3.38 2.98
N ARG A 64 11.24 -3.75 2.68
CA ARG A 64 12.33 -3.72 3.67
C ARG A 64 12.56 -2.31 4.20
N TRP A 65 12.55 -1.30 3.33
CA TRP A 65 12.68 0.10 3.75
C TRP A 65 11.53 0.56 4.63
N ILE A 66 10.28 0.21 4.31
CA ILE A 66 9.13 0.48 5.18
C ILE A 66 9.36 -0.10 6.57
N LEU A 67 9.70 -1.39 6.67
CA LEU A 67 9.93 -2.04 7.97
C LEU A 67 11.07 -1.38 8.76
N LYS A 68 12.16 -1.01 8.09
CA LYS A 68 13.29 -0.30 8.70
C LYS A 68 12.88 1.07 9.26
N ILE A 69 12.12 1.86 8.51
CA ILE A 69 11.61 3.16 8.97
C ILE A 69 10.76 2.98 10.22
N LEU A 70 9.88 1.98 10.23
CA LEU A 70 8.99 1.70 11.37
C LEU A 70 9.75 1.20 12.60
N GLU A 71 10.81 0.42 12.42
CA GLU A 71 11.71 0.00 13.50
C GLU A 71 12.43 1.20 14.13
N GLU A 72 13.01 2.08 13.31
CA GLU A 72 13.74 3.27 13.76
C GLU A 72 12.83 4.29 14.49
N THR A 73 11.58 4.43 14.06
CA THR A 73 10.64 5.44 14.58
C THR A 73 9.68 4.92 15.64
N GLY A 74 9.60 3.60 15.83
CA GLY A 74 8.56 2.96 16.64
C GLY A 74 7.15 3.05 16.03
N GLY A 75 7.05 3.40 14.74
CA GLY A 75 5.82 3.63 14.00
C GLY A 75 5.75 5.04 13.41
N ALA A 76 5.12 5.15 12.24
CA ALA A 76 5.04 6.39 11.48
C ALA A 76 3.62 6.66 10.96
N ALA A 77 3.28 7.94 10.80
CA ALA A 77 2.09 8.35 10.07
C ALA A 77 2.26 7.99 8.57
N PRO A 78 1.17 7.65 7.84
CA PRO A 78 1.25 7.35 6.41
C PRO A 78 1.93 8.45 5.58
N GLU A 79 1.66 9.71 5.91
CA GLU A 79 2.22 10.89 5.23
C GLU A 79 3.75 10.92 5.35
N HIS A 80 4.29 10.58 6.53
CA HIS A 80 5.73 10.50 6.74
C HIS A 80 6.39 9.40 5.89
N LEU A 81 5.73 8.26 5.72
CA LEU A 81 6.23 7.17 4.88
C LEU A 81 6.20 7.55 3.40
N ILE A 82 5.13 8.21 2.94
CA ILE A 82 5.00 8.73 1.57
C ILE A 82 6.16 9.67 1.24
N GLU A 83 6.41 10.64 2.12
CA GLU A 83 7.48 11.62 1.96
C GLU A 83 8.86 10.96 1.95
N ARG A 84 9.16 10.10 2.93
CA ARG A 84 10.48 9.47 3.09
C ARG A 84 10.81 8.47 1.99
N LEU A 85 9.79 7.83 1.41
CA LEU A 85 9.97 6.84 0.33
C LEU A 85 9.81 7.45 -1.07
N HIS A 86 9.34 8.69 -1.18
CA HIS A 86 9.01 9.36 -2.44
C HIS A 86 8.07 8.52 -3.33
N ILE A 87 7.02 7.95 -2.73
CA ILE A 87 6.02 7.12 -3.43
C ILE A 87 4.64 7.78 -3.38
N SER A 88 3.71 7.34 -4.23
CA SER A 88 2.33 7.80 -4.15
C SER A 88 1.61 7.22 -2.91
N PRO A 89 0.54 7.87 -2.41
CA PRO A 89 -0.29 7.30 -1.35
C PRO A 89 -0.84 5.90 -1.70
N MET A 90 -1.10 5.65 -2.98
CA MET A 90 -1.63 4.39 -3.48
C MET A 90 -0.59 3.28 -3.46
N ASP A 91 0.64 3.60 -3.84
CA ASP A 91 1.75 2.65 -3.72
C ASP A 91 2.00 2.29 -2.26
N LEU A 92 1.95 3.27 -1.35
CA LEU A 92 2.04 2.98 0.07
C LEU A 92 0.91 2.04 0.51
N GLU A 93 -0.34 2.30 0.13
CA GLU A 93 -1.48 1.47 0.49
C GLU A 93 -1.31 0.00 0.03
N ARG A 94 -0.80 -0.21 -1.19
CA ARG A 94 -0.48 -1.56 -1.72
C ARG A 94 0.59 -2.26 -0.88
N GLU A 95 1.69 -1.58 -0.56
CA GLU A 95 2.77 -2.18 0.22
C GLU A 95 2.30 -2.51 1.65
N ILE A 96 1.52 -1.60 2.27
CA ILE A 96 0.97 -1.82 3.61
C ILE A 96 -0.05 -2.96 3.62
N ALA A 97 -0.90 -3.10 2.59
CA ALA A 97 -1.80 -4.24 2.46
C ALA A 97 -1.01 -5.56 2.41
N CYS A 98 0.01 -5.63 1.56
CA CYS A 98 0.88 -6.81 1.46
C CYS A 98 1.56 -7.15 2.80
N LEU A 99 2.22 -6.16 3.41
CA LEU A 99 2.90 -6.32 4.71
C LEU A 99 1.95 -6.71 5.84
N ARG A 100 0.72 -6.20 5.82
CA ARG A 100 -0.30 -6.53 6.82
C ARG A 100 -0.81 -7.96 6.68
N HIS A 101 -0.98 -8.46 5.45
CA HIS A 101 -1.33 -9.86 5.20
C HIS A 101 -0.26 -10.82 5.71
N MET A 102 1.01 -10.41 5.63
CA MET A 102 2.16 -11.14 6.18
C MET A 102 2.39 -10.93 7.69
N GLU A 103 1.47 -10.22 8.38
CA GLU A 103 1.60 -9.84 9.80
C GLU A 103 2.93 -9.16 10.13
N LYS A 104 3.42 -8.30 9.24
CA LYS A 104 4.63 -7.49 9.49
C LYS A 104 4.30 -6.10 10.02
N VAL A 105 3.13 -5.57 9.69
CA VAL A 105 2.67 -4.24 10.11
C VAL A 105 1.21 -4.23 10.53
N ARG A 106 0.86 -3.30 11.42
CA ARG A 106 -0.51 -3.03 11.87
C ARG A 106 -0.77 -1.54 12.02
N GLY A 107 -2.05 -1.17 11.96
CA GLY A 107 -2.50 0.18 12.27
C GLY A 107 -2.61 0.39 13.78
N GLU A 108 -2.32 1.61 14.24
CA GLU A 108 -2.48 2.07 15.60
C GLU A 108 -3.05 3.49 15.58
N ILE A 109 -3.91 3.83 16.55
CA ILE A 109 -4.38 5.20 16.72
C ILE A 109 -3.66 5.78 17.95
N ARG A 110 -2.92 6.87 17.75
CA ARG A 110 -2.24 7.64 18.81
C ARG A 110 -2.84 9.04 18.83
N GLU A 111 -3.46 9.42 19.95
CA GLU A 111 -4.03 10.78 20.12
C GLU A 111 -4.98 11.18 18.96
N GLY A 112 -5.72 10.22 18.41
CA GLY A 112 -6.64 10.43 17.28
C GLY A 112 -6.01 10.38 15.89
N GLN A 113 -4.68 10.28 15.78
CA GLN A 113 -3.97 10.14 14.51
C GLN A 113 -3.64 8.68 14.20
N LYS A 114 -3.73 8.31 12.92
CA LYS A 114 -3.41 6.97 12.42
C LYS A 114 -1.90 6.83 12.24
N PHE A 115 -1.35 5.75 12.79
CA PHE A 115 0.03 5.33 12.64
C PHE A 115 0.07 3.91 12.07
N ILE A 116 1.09 3.63 11.28
CA ILE A 116 1.51 2.28 10.94
C ILE A 116 2.66 1.94 11.88
N ARG A 117 2.65 0.73 12.44
CA ARG A 117 3.73 0.20 13.29
C ARG A 117 4.01 -1.26 12.94
N LEU A 118 5.14 -1.76 13.41
CA LEU A 118 5.43 -3.19 13.36
C LEU A 118 4.37 -3.99 14.14
N TRP A 119 4.14 -5.22 13.67
CA TRP A 119 3.15 -6.14 14.24
C TRP A 119 3.38 -6.44 15.71
#